data_AF-A0A2I2DNJ2-F1
#
_entry.id   AF-A0A2I2DNJ2-F1
#
_cell.length_a   1.000
_cell.length_b   1.000
_cell.length_c   1.000
_cell.angle_alpha   90.00
_cell.angle_beta   90.00
_cell.angle_gamma   90.00
#
_symmetry.space_group_name_H-M   'P 1'
#
loop_
_entity.id
_entity.type
_entity.pdbx_description
1 polymer ?
#
loop_
_entity_poly.entity_id
_entity_poly.type
_entity_poly.pdbx_seq_one_letter_code
_entity_poly.pdbx_strand_id
1 'polypeptide(L)' 'MVREAHNFKVIGYEIPKNCCATYFPETNVLVPLDSFAHTTKTPASKSVIITVEAN' A
#
# COMPACT_ATOMS: atom_id res chain seq x y z
N MET A 1 -11.19 8.06 7.51
CA MET A 1 -11.59 6.66 7.25
C MET A 1 -10.32 5.84 7.19
N VAL A 2 -10.15 4.88 8.10
CA VAL A 2 -8.98 3.98 8.11
C VAL A 2 -9.26 2.84 7.13
N ARG A 3 -8.26 2.45 6.34
CA ARG A 3 -8.35 1.32 5.39
C ARG A 3 -7.36 0.27 5.84
N GLU A 4 -7.84 -0.94 6.06
CA GLU A 4 -7.06 -2.03 6.62
C GLU A 4 -7.16 -3.26 5.70
N ALA A 5 -6.08 -4.05 5.68
CA ALA A 5 -6.01 -5.29 4.94
C ALA A 5 -5.50 -6.37 5.90
N HIS A 6 -6.30 -7.41 6.11
CA HIS A 6 -6.02 -8.47 7.09
C HIS A 6 -5.53 -9.76 6.43
N ASN A 7 -5.08 -10.72 7.24
CA ASN A 7 -4.60 -12.04 6.81
C ASN A 7 -3.34 -12.03 5.93
N PHE A 8 -2.46 -11.05 6.14
CA PHE A 8 -1.16 -11.00 5.49
C PHE A 8 -0.07 -11.60 6.38
N LYS A 9 0.85 -12.34 5.74
CA LYS A 9 2.10 -12.77 6.38
C LYS A 9 3.23 -11.84 5.93
N VAL A 10 3.88 -11.20 6.89
CA VAL A 10 5.02 -10.32 6.62
C VAL A 10 6.30 -11.15 6.60
N ILE A 11 7.04 -11.09 5.51
CA ILE A 11 8.29 -11.83 5.31
C ILE A 11 9.38 -10.82 4.95
N GLY A 12 10.55 -10.94 5.57
CA GLY A 12 11.72 -10.12 5.25
C GLY A 12 12.26 -10.46 3.87
N TYR A 13 12.41 -9.46 3.01
CA TYR A 13 13.05 -9.56 1.70
C TYR A 13 14.11 -8.47 1.54
N GLU A 14 15.07 -8.69 0.64
CA GLU A 14 16.05 -7.67 0.24
C GLU A 14 15.37 -6.60 -0.65
N ILE A 15 14.62 -5.73 -0.01
CA ILE A 15 14.04 -4.52 -0.61
C ILE A 15 14.60 -3.28 0.08
N PRO A 16 14.56 -2.09 -0.55
CA PRO A 16 15.04 -0.86 0.07
C PRO A 16 14.38 -0.60 1.42
N LYS A 17 15.14 0.00 2.35
CA LYS A 17 14.63 0.36 3.67
C LYS A 17 13.37 1.24 3.54
N ASN A 18 12.39 1.01 4.40
CA ASN A 18 11.09 1.69 4.41
C ASN A 18 10.21 1.43 3.17
N CYS A 19 10.55 0.44 2.34
CA CYS A 19 9.66 -0.06 1.30
C CYS A 19 9.01 -1.37 1.76
N CYS A 20 7.82 -1.64 1.20
CA CYS A 20 7.12 -2.90 1.34
C CYS A 20 6.60 -3.30 -0.04
N ALA A 21 6.65 -4.59 -0.34
CA ALA A 21 6.06 -5.18 -1.54
C ALA A 21 4.90 -6.08 -1.13
N THR A 22 3.84 -6.05 -1.91
CA THR A 22 2.61 -6.80 -1.65
C THR A 22 2.18 -7.50 -2.93
N TYR A 23 1.41 -8.58 -2.80
CA TYR A 23 0.78 -9.20 -3.95
C TYR A 23 -0.35 -8.32 -4.49
N PHE A 24 -0.49 -8.29 -5.81
CA PHE A 24 -1.58 -7.61 -6.51
C PHE A 24 -2.62 -8.65 -6.92
N PRO A 25 -3.93 -8.45 -6.66
CA PRO A 25 -4.61 -7.20 -6.25
C PRO A 25 -4.92 -7.06 -4.75
N GLU A 26 -4.33 -7.87 -3.87
CA GLU A 26 -4.77 -8.10 -2.49
C GLU A 26 -4.74 -6.84 -1.60
N THR A 27 -3.85 -5.88 -1.88
CA THR A 27 -3.72 -4.62 -1.13
C THR A 27 -4.32 -3.40 -1.83
N ASN A 28 -5.06 -3.60 -2.93
CA ASN A 28 -5.71 -2.49 -3.65
C ASN A 28 -6.69 -1.69 -2.77
N VAL A 29 -7.26 -2.31 -1.72
CA VAL A 29 -8.10 -1.62 -0.73
C VAL A 29 -7.36 -0.45 -0.07
N LEU A 30 -6.03 -0.54 0.08
CA LEU A 30 -5.19 0.50 0.67
C LEU A 30 -4.94 1.68 -0.29
N VAL A 31 -5.18 1.52 -1.59
CA VAL A 31 -4.91 2.56 -2.59
C VAL A 31 -5.96 3.67 -2.48
N PRO A 32 -5.58 4.90 -2.08
CA PRO A 32 -6.52 6.01 -2.01
C PRO A 32 -7.09 6.32 -3.40
N LEU A 33 -8.42 6.26 -3.51
CA LEU A 33 -9.12 6.60 -4.76
C LEU A 33 -9.13 8.12 -4.98
N ASP A 34 -9.03 8.91 -3.90
CA ASP A 34 -9.12 10.37 -3.94
C ASP A 34 -7.75 11.07 -4.05
N SER A 35 -6.65 10.31 -3.99
CA SER A 35 -5.29 10.86 -4.14
C SER A 35 -4.88 10.82 -5.61
N PHE A 36 -5.29 11.83 -6.36
CA PHE A 36 -4.85 12.05 -7.74
C PHE A 36 -3.61 12.94 -7.74
N ALA A 37 -2.65 12.65 -8.63
CA ALA A 37 -1.60 13.62 -8.92
C ALA A 37 -2.26 14.88 -9.49
N HIS A 38 -1.88 16.06 -8.97
CA HIS A 38 -2.51 17.35 -9.29
C HIS A 38 -2.62 17.64 -10.81
N THR A 39 -1.80 16.97 -11.63
CA THR A 39 -1.73 17.13 -13.08
C THR A 39 -2.28 15.94 -13.89
N THR A 40 -2.42 14.74 -13.31
CA THR A 40 -2.82 13.53 -14.04
C THR A 40 -3.81 12.71 -13.23
N LYS A 41 -4.98 12.42 -13.82
CA LYS A 41 -6.07 11.60 -13.23
C LYS A 41 -5.70 10.12 -13.00
N THR A 42 -4.42 9.80 -12.88
CA THR A 42 -3.93 8.50 -12.45
C THR A 42 -3.96 8.46 -10.91
N PRO A 43 -4.63 7.48 -10.29
CA PRO A 43 -4.55 7.28 -8.85
C PRO A 43 -3.08 7.16 -8.44
N ALA A 44 -2.71 7.76 -7.31
CA ALA A 44 -1.37 7.63 -6.72
C ALA A 44 -1.16 6.21 -6.16
N SER A 45 -1.15 5.19 -7.03
CA SER A 45 -0.88 3.80 -6.65
C SER A 45 0.61 3.50 -6.46
N LYS A 46 1.49 4.41 -6.91
CA LYS A 46 2.95 4.21 -6.91
C LYS A 46 3.61 4.51 -5.56
N SER A 47 2.91 5.20 -4.65
CA SER A 47 3.42 5.53 -3.32
C SER A 47 2.25 5.66 -2.36
N VAL A 48 1.96 4.57 -1.65
CA VAL A 48 0.96 4.51 -0.58
C VAL A 48 1.71 4.32 0.73
N ILE A 49 1.55 5.25 1.67
CA ILE A 49 2.12 5.12 3.03
C ILE A 49 1.27 4.10 3.78
N ILE A 50 1.91 3.05 4.28
CA ILE A 50 1.27 1.98 5.04
C ILE A 50 1.94 1.83 6.40
N THR A 51 1.21 1.27 7.35
CA THR A 51 1.76 0.79 8.62
C THR A 51 1.49 -0.70 8.71
N VAL A 52 2.47 -1.45 9.19
CA VAL A 52 2.37 -2.90 9.40
C VAL A 52 2.22 -3.14 10.89
N GLU A 53 1.12 -3.74 11.29
CA GLU A 53 0.83 -4.07 12.68
C GLU A 53 0.82 -5.59 12.85
N ALA A 54 1.55 -6.07 13.85
CA ALA A 54 1.45 -7.46 14.28
C ALA A 54 0.29 -7.56 15.29
N ASN A 55 -0.65 -8.45 15.02
CA ASN A 55 -1.65 -8.87 16.02
C ASN A 55 -1.01 -9.84 17.02
#